data_AF-A0AAU2VLF3-F1
#
_entry.id   AF-A0AAU2VLF3-F1
#
_cell.length_a   1.000
_cell.length_b   1.000
_cell.length_c   1.000
_cell.angle_alpha   90.00
_cell.angle_beta   90.00
_cell.angle_gamma   90.00
#
_symmetry.space_group_name_H-M   'P 1'
#
loop_
_entity.id
_entity.type
_entity.pdbx_description
1 polymer ?
#
loop_
_entity_poly.entity_id
_entity_poly.type
_entity_poly.pdbx_seq_one_letter_code
_entity_poly.pdbx_strand_id
1 'polypeptide(L)'
;MAGSGVRAAVEWLVSVAPDPDACRWEWERNPRGIALLPAGRRWDVLILPGELGYPTLDVLTRLIDRPGPVLAGFGDARMGFFVPPGTADRWIGTGVRGAGHGTWIVVPYPGRVAGGMRWLIPPDGSGTLTDATLLELAMHEAAGGAAAGETD
;
A
#
# COMPACT_ATOMS: atom_id res chain seq x y z
N MET A 1 -23.57 -3.75 4.41
CA MET A 1 -22.62 -2.63 4.60
C MET A 1 -21.22 -2.96 4.05
N ALA A 2 -20.65 -4.16 4.25
CA ALA A 2 -19.32 -4.49 3.72
C ALA A 2 -19.19 -4.41 2.18
N GLY A 3 -20.25 -4.74 1.44
CA GLY A 3 -20.24 -4.72 -0.03
C GLY A 3 -20.08 -3.34 -0.66
N SER A 4 -20.57 -2.27 -0.01
CA SER A 4 -20.45 -0.90 -0.56
C SER A 4 -19.04 -0.35 -0.40
N GLY A 5 -18.36 -0.67 0.72
CA GLY A 5 -16.96 -0.28 0.94
C GLY A 5 -16.00 -0.95 -0.03
N VAL A 6 -16.17 -2.26 -0.26
CA VAL A 6 -15.36 -3.01 -1.24
C VAL A 6 -15.53 -2.46 -2.66
N ARG A 7 -16.77 -2.11 -3.06
CA ARG A 7 -17.00 -1.51 -4.37
C ARG A 7 -16.29 -0.16 -4.51
N ALA A 8 -16.44 0.73 -3.52
CA ALA A 8 -15.77 2.03 -3.55
C ALA A 8 -14.24 1.89 -3.59
N ALA A 9 -13.69 0.93 -2.86
CA ALA A 9 -12.27 0.59 -2.88
C ALA A 9 -11.80 0.16 -4.28
N VAL A 10 -12.54 -0.74 -4.93
CA VAL A 10 -12.25 -1.19 -6.31
C VAL A 10 -12.35 -0.04 -7.29
N GLU A 11 -13.43 0.74 -7.26
CA GLU A 11 -13.64 1.91 -8.12
C GLU A 11 -12.48 2.92 -8.00
N TRP A 12 -12.05 3.20 -6.76
CA TRP A 12 -10.91 4.07 -6.51
C TRP A 12 -9.60 3.48 -7.05
N LEU A 13 -9.34 2.19 -6.84
CA LEU A 13 -8.15 1.52 -7.36
C LEU A 13 -8.10 1.53 -8.89
N VAL A 14 -9.16 1.10 -9.58
CA VAL A 14 -9.15 1.02 -11.05
C VAL A 14 -9.17 2.39 -11.73
N SER A 15 -9.54 3.46 -11.01
CA SER A 15 -9.54 4.83 -11.55
C SER A 15 -8.18 5.34 -12.01
N VAL A 16 -7.07 4.70 -11.61
CA VAL A 16 -5.73 5.02 -12.13
C VAL A 16 -5.44 4.33 -13.48
N ALA A 17 -6.19 3.29 -13.85
CA ALA A 17 -5.99 2.60 -15.12
C ALA A 17 -6.33 3.51 -16.31
N PRO A 18 -5.73 3.28 -17.50
CA PRO A 18 -6.12 3.97 -18.72
C PRO A 18 -7.60 3.75 -19.08
N ASP A 19 -8.10 2.53 -18.84
CA ASP A 19 -9.50 2.14 -18.98
C ASP A 19 -9.98 1.48 -17.68
N PRO A 20 -10.64 2.24 -16.78
CA PRO A 20 -11.11 1.74 -15.49
C PRO A 20 -12.17 0.63 -15.59
N ASP A 21 -13.03 0.69 -16.60
CA ASP A 21 -14.11 -0.29 -16.76
C ASP A 21 -13.58 -1.63 -17.26
N ALA A 22 -12.70 -1.61 -18.26
CA ALA A 22 -12.01 -2.81 -18.72
C ALA A 22 -11.16 -3.42 -17.60
N CYS A 23 -10.38 -2.59 -16.88
CA CYS A 23 -9.56 -3.05 -15.76
C CYS A 23 -10.37 -3.74 -14.67
N ARG A 24 -11.53 -3.17 -14.28
CA ARG A 24 -12.45 -3.80 -13.32
C ARG A 24 -12.99 -5.13 -13.85
N TRP A 25 -13.47 -5.15 -15.08
CA TRP A 25 -14.05 -6.34 -15.70
C TRP A 25 -13.03 -7.49 -15.80
N GLU A 26 -11.79 -7.19 -16.17
CA GLU A 26 -10.70 -8.17 -16.22
C GLU A 26 -10.35 -8.69 -14.83
N TRP A 27 -10.26 -7.80 -13.84
CA TRP A 27 -9.95 -8.19 -12.47
C TRP A 27 -11.00 -9.15 -11.88
N GLU A 28 -12.29 -8.86 -12.09
CA GLU A 28 -13.40 -9.69 -11.62
C GLU A 28 -13.39 -11.11 -12.21
N ARG A 29 -12.82 -11.26 -13.42
CA ARG A 29 -12.72 -12.54 -14.14
C ARG A 29 -11.35 -13.21 -14.00
N ASN A 30 -10.38 -12.52 -13.42
CA ASN A 30 -9.03 -13.06 -13.26
C ASN A 30 -9.05 -14.16 -12.19
N PRO A 31 -8.75 -15.43 -12.54
CA PRO A 31 -8.74 -16.53 -11.57
C PRO A 31 -7.68 -16.37 -10.48
N ARG A 32 -6.66 -15.53 -10.71
CA ARG A 32 -5.65 -15.18 -9.71
C ARG A 32 -6.13 -14.11 -8.72
N GLY A 33 -7.23 -13.40 -9.00
CA GLY A 33 -7.79 -12.38 -8.12
C GLY A 33 -6.93 -11.12 -7.96
N ILE A 34 -6.01 -10.87 -8.89
CA ILE A 34 -5.09 -9.72 -8.88
C ILE A 34 -5.34 -8.79 -10.09
N ALA A 35 -5.01 -7.52 -9.93
CA ALA A 35 -4.90 -6.55 -11.04
C ALA A 35 -3.54 -5.87 -11.00
N LEU A 36 -3.12 -5.38 -12.17
CA LEU A 36 -1.93 -4.55 -12.33
C LEU A 36 -2.38 -3.10 -12.54
N LEU A 37 -1.96 -2.18 -11.65
CA LEU A 37 -2.39 -0.79 -11.65
C LEU A 37 -1.20 0.17 -11.75
N PRO A 38 -1.28 1.25 -12.54
CA PRO A 38 -0.18 2.19 -12.68
C PRO A 38 -0.06 3.07 -11.44
N ALA A 39 1.16 3.19 -10.90
CA ALA A 39 1.48 4.16 -9.86
C ALA A 39 1.82 5.54 -10.49
N GLY A 40 1.98 6.57 -9.66
CA GLY A 40 2.33 7.92 -10.11
C GLY A 40 1.19 8.73 -10.70
N ARG A 41 -0.07 8.27 -10.58
CA ARG A 41 -1.25 9.03 -11.00
C ARG A 41 -2.01 9.62 -9.82
N ARG A 42 -2.66 8.75 -9.03
CA ARG A 42 -3.37 9.14 -7.81
C ARG A 42 -2.59 8.82 -6.54
N TRP A 43 -1.61 7.94 -6.65
CA TRP A 43 -0.80 7.46 -5.55
C TRP A 43 0.53 6.95 -6.07
N ASP A 44 1.55 7.05 -5.23
CA ASP A 44 2.77 6.26 -5.32
C ASP A 44 2.70 5.16 -4.26
N VAL A 45 3.64 4.21 -4.31
CA VAL A 45 3.80 3.19 -3.28
C VAL A 45 5.24 3.20 -2.78
N LEU A 46 5.42 3.31 -1.46
CA LEU A 46 6.69 3.05 -0.79
C LEU A 46 6.71 1.62 -0.28
N ILE A 47 7.77 0.91 -0.64
CA ILE A 47 7.89 -0.55 -0.48
C ILE A 47 9.00 -0.86 0.50
N LEU A 48 8.59 -1.39 1.66
CA LEU A 48 9.45 -1.69 2.79
C LEU A 48 9.65 -3.21 2.91
N PRO A 49 10.81 -3.67 3.43
CA PRO A 49 10.92 -5.03 3.92
C PRO A 49 9.94 -5.25 5.09
N GLY A 50 9.41 -6.47 5.23
CA GLY A 50 8.41 -6.78 6.27
C GLY A 50 8.90 -6.48 7.69
N GLU A 51 10.16 -6.78 7.98
CA GLU A 51 10.79 -6.52 9.30
C GLU A 51 10.71 -5.05 9.73
N LEU A 52 10.76 -4.11 8.79
CA LEU A 52 10.57 -2.69 9.07
C LEU A 52 9.11 -2.27 8.91
N GLY A 53 8.43 -2.80 7.89
CA GLY A 53 7.07 -2.40 7.52
C GLY A 53 6.02 -2.72 8.58
N TYR A 54 6.09 -3.89 9.23
CA TYR A 54 5.10 -4.28 10.23
C TYR A 54 5.17 -3.40 11.49
N PRO A 55 6.35 -3.19 12.11
CA PRO A 55 6.48 -2.25 13.22
C PRO A 55 6.14 -0.80 12.82
N THR A 56 6.52 -0.37 11.61
CA THR A 56 6.13 0.96 11.09
C THR A 56 4.61 1.11 11.04
N LEU A 57 3.88 0.09 10.58
CA LEU A 57 2.42 0.11 10.54
C LEU A 57 1.82 0.18 11.94
N ASP A 58 2.36 -0.58 12.90
CA ASP A 58 1.91 -0.55 14.30
C ASP A 58 2.04 0.85 14.90
N VAL A 59 3.20 1.50 14.73
CA VAL A 59 3.40 2.90 15.13
C VAL A 59 2.39 3.83 14.45
N LEU A 60 2.22 3.74 13.12
CA LEU A 60 1.27 4.58 12.39
C LEU A 60 -0.16 4.43 12.93
N THR A 61 -0.62 3.20 13.14
CA THR A 61 -2.00 2.95 13.62
C THR A 61 -2.27 3.47 15.03
N ARG A 62 -1.23 3.76 15.82
CA ARG A 62 -1.35 4.42 17.13
C ARG A 62 -1.40 5.94 17.03
N LEU A 63 -0.85 6.50 15.95
CA LEU A 63 -0.76 7.96 15.72
C LEU A 63 -1.96 8.51 14.95
N ILE A 64 -2.57 7.70 14.08
CA ILE A 64 -3.67 8.13 13.22
C ILE A 64 -4.82 7.11 13.19
N ASP A 65 -6.05 7.61 13.29
CA ASP A 65 -7.26 6.78 13.27
C ASP A 65 -7.54 6.18 11.89
N ARG A 66 -7.07 6.84 10.83
CA ARG A 66 -7.36 6.49 9.43
C ARG A 66 -6.08 6.49 8.59
N PRO A 67 -5.22 5.47 8.72
CA PRO A 67 -4.09 5.30 7.83
C PRO A 67 -4.53 5.04 6.38
N GLY A 68 -3.66 5.37 5.43
CA GLY A 68 -3.86 5.03 4.04
C GLY A 68 -3.75 3.51 3.77
N PRO A 69 -4.03 3.08 2.53
CA PRO A 69 -3.98 1.68 2.16
C PRO A 69 -2.59 1.08 2.37
N VAL A 70 -2.55 -0.14 2.92
CA VAL A 70 -1.31 -0.90 3.14
C VAL A 70 -1.47 -2.32 2.61
N LEU A 71 -0.60 -2.66 1.67
CA LEU A 71 -0.51 -3.98 1.07
C LEU A 71 0.61 -4.78 1.73
N ALA A 72 0.40 -6.06 1.96
CA ALA A 72 1.43 -6.97 2.45
C ALA A 72 1.53 -8.23 1.59
N GLY A 73 2.69 -8.88 1.63
CA GLY A 73 2.90 -10.19 1.04
C GLY A 73 3.13 -10.18 -0.47
N PHE A 74 3.53 -9.05 -1.06
CA PHE A 74 4.02 -9.03 -2.45
C PHE A 74 5.54 -9.21 -2.47
N GLY A 75 6.01 -10.14 -3.31
CA GLY A 75 7.43 -10.51 -3.36
C GLY A 75 7.95 -11.10 -2.04
N ASP A 76 9.25 -10.91 -1.79
CA ASP A 76 10.03 -11.40 -0.65
C ASP A 76 9.62 -10.76 0.69
N ALA A 77 8.39 -11.06 1.15
CA ALA A 77 7.79 -10.56 2.39
C ALA A 77 7.79 -9.03 2.55
N ARG A 78 7.41 -8.30 1.49
CA ARG A 78 7.39 -6.83 1.50
C ARG A 78 6.02 -6.25 1.82
N MET A 79 6.03 -5.00 2.29
CA MET A 79 4.86 -4.18 2.55
C MET A 79 4.89 -2.92 1.70
N GLY A 80 3.71 -2.43 1.32
CA GLY A 80 3.53 -1.36 0.34
C GLY A 80 2.54 -0.36 0.89
N PHE A 81 3.04 0.84 1.18
CA PHE A 81 2.26 1.94 1.73
C PHE A 81 1.88 2.87 0.60
N PHE A 82 0.59 3.11 0.43
CA PHE A 82 0.08 4.02 -0.60
C PHE A 82 0.19 5.45 -0.07
N VAL A 83 0.95 6.27 -0.79
CA VAL A 83 1.33 7.64 -0.41
C VAL A 83 0.97 8.63 -1.53
N PRO A 84 0.95 9.95 -1.28
CA PRO A 84 0.71 10.94 -2.31
C PRO A 84 1.63 10.79 -3.54
N PRO A 85 1.15 11.04 -4.76
CA PRO A 85 1.96 10.93 -5.97
C PRO A 85 3.12 11.95 -5.97
N GLY A 86 4.25 11.55 -6.53
CA GLY A 86 5.52 12.29 -6.51
C GLY A 86 6.37 12.05 -5.25
N THR A 87 5.88 11.27 -4.28
CA THR A 87 6.64 10.88 -3.10
C THR A 87 7.78 9.94 -3.47
N ALA A 88 7.54 8.97 -4.37
CA ALA A 88 8.55 7.99 -4.74
C ALA A 88 9.80 8.63 -5.36
N ASP A 89 9.64 9.68 -6.15
CA ASP A 89 10.73 10.40 -6.81
C ASP A 89 11.57 11.25 -5.85
N ARG A 90 10.99 11.62 -4.70
CA ARG A 90 11.61 12.48 -3.69
C ARG A 90 12.10 11.70 -2.47
N TRP A 91 11.89 10.39 -2.44
CA TRP A 91 12.25 9.57 -1.30
C TRP A 91 13.76 9.32 -1.26
N ILE A 92 14.39 9.66 -0.14
CA ILE A 92 15.86 9.54 0.04
C ILE A 92 16.21 8.39 1.00
N GLY A 93 15.26 7.90 1.79
CA GLY A 93 15.48 6.86 2.79
C GLY A 93 15.94 5.53 2.18
N THR A 94 17.06 5.00 2.69
CA THR A 94 17.64 3.74 2.24
C THR A 94 16.76 2.53 2.60
N GLY A 95 16.86 1.44 1.84
CA GLY A 95 16.13 0.21 2.13
C GLY A 95 14.63 0.25 1.77
N VAL A 96 14.13 1.41 1.32
CA VAL A 96 12.80 1.60 0.77
C VAL A 96 12.87 1.70 -0.74
N ARG A 97 11.98 1.00 -1.43
CA ARG A 97 11.80 1.14 -2.88
C ARG A 97 10.58 2.00 -3.18
N GLY A 98 10.75 3.05 -3.95
CA GLY A 98 9.64 3.82 -4.51
C GLY A 98 9.05 3.16 -5.76
N ALA A 99 7.73 3.27 -5.91
CA ALA A 99 7.00 2.97 -7.14
C ALA A 99 6.09 4.16 -7.46
N GLY A 100 6.55 5.01 -8.38
CA GLY A 100 5.86 6.20 -8.84
C GLY A 100 5.55 6.13 -10.33
N HIS A 101 5.67 7.25 -11.02
CA HIS A 101 5.31 7.36 -12.43
C HIS A 101 6.05 6.34 -13.32
N GLY A 102 5.33 5.75 -14.28
CA GLY A 102 5.88 4.73 -15.18
C GLY A 102 6.04 3.34 -14.57
N THR A 103 5.70 3.16 -13.29
CA THR A 103 5.73 1.85 -12.62
C THR A 103 4.33 1.29 -12.43
N TRP A 104 4.27 -0.03 -12.22
CA TRP A 104 3.02 -0.75 -12.02
C TRP A 104 3.07 -1.57 -10.73
N ILE A 105 1.96 -1.60 -10.00
CA ILE A 105 1.79 -2.34 -8.76
C ILE A 105 0.75 -3.44 -8.97
N VAL A 106 1.10 -4.65 -8.53
CA VAL A 106 0.14 -5.76 -8.45
C VAL A 106 -0.66 -5.58 -7.16
N VAL A 107 -1.98 -5.67 -7.23
CA VAL A 107 -2.87 -5.59 -6.07
C VAL A 107 -3.87 -6.74 -6.05
N PRO A 108 -4.20 -7.30 -4.87
CA PRO A 108 -5.25 -8.30 -4.71
C PRO A 108 -6.60 -7.61 -4.57
N TYR A 109 -7.68 -8.29 -4.95
CA TYR A 109 -9.04 -7.74 -4.80
C TYR A 109 -9.29 -7.37 -3.32
N PRO A 110 -9.84 -6.18 -3.00
CA PRO A 110 -10.09 -5.79 -1.61
C PRO A 110 -10.92 -6.83 -0.84
N GLY A 111 -10.47 -7.19 0.36
CA GLY A 111 -11.09 -8.23 1.19
C GLY A 111 -10.76 -9.69 0.79
N ARG A 112 -9.86 -9.90 -0.18
CA ARG A 112 -9.39 -11.24 -0.57
C ARG A 112 -7.87 -11.34 -0.40
N VAL A 113 -7.41 -12.58 -0.23
CA VAL A 113 -5.99 -12.94 -0.30
C VAL A 113 -5.73 -13.57 -1.66
N ALA A 114 -4.66 -13.15 -2.34
CA ALA A 114 -4.28 -13.69 -3.63
C ALA A 114 -2.77 -13.85 -3.74
N GLY A 115 -2.29 -15.08 -3.95
CA GLY A 115 -0.84 -15.36 -4.08
C GLY A 115 0.00 -14.92 -2.87
N GLY A 116 -0.56 -14.99 -1.66
CA GLY A 116 0.07 -14.49 -0.42
C GLY A 116 -0.13 -12.99 -0.19
N MET A 117 -0.57 -12.24 -1.20
CA MET A 117 -0.82 -10.80 -1.08
C MET A 117 -2.18 -10.54 -0.44
N ARG A 118 -2.21 -9.56 0.47
CA ARG A 118 -3.44 -9.11 1.13
C ARG A 118 -3.36 -7.64 1.52
N TRP A 119 -4.51 -7.00 1.61
CA TRP A 119 -4.63 -5.70 2.25
C TRP A 119 -4.57 -5.89 3.77
N LEU A 120 -3.64 -5.20 4.43
CA LEU A 120 -3.68 -5.04 5.89
C LEU A 120 -4.61 -3.88 6.25
N ILE A 121 -4.48 -2.77 5.52
CA ILE A 121 -5.42 -1.66 5.53
C ILE A 121 -6.00 -1.56 4.11
N PRO A 122 -7.27 -1.93 3.89
CA PRO A 122 -7.88 -1.82 2.57
C PRO A 122 -8.14 -0.35 2.22
N PRO A 123 -8.17 0.02 0.92
CA PRO A 123 -8.61 1.34 0.54
C PRO A 123 -10.06 1.56 0.93
N ASP A 124 -10.36 2.76 1.43
CA ASP A 124 -11.72 3.16 1.82
C ASP A 124 -12.54 3.72 0.65
N GLY A 125 -11.91 3.89 -0.52
CA GLY A 125 -12.52 4.44 -1.73
C GLY A 125 -12.58 5.97 -1.78
N SER A 126 -12.23 6.66 -0.69
CA SER A 126 -12.28 8.13 -0.60
C SER A 126 -11.00 8.82 -1.04
N GLY A 127 -9.91 8.06 -1.20
CA GLY A 127 -8.60 8.57 -1.57
C GLY A 127 -7.72 8.99 -0.40
N THR A 128 -8.02 8.52 0.81
CA THR A 128 -7.10 8.58 1.95
C THR A 128 -5.76 7.92 1.56
N LEU A 129 -4.66 8.63 1.78
CA LEU A 129 -3.29 8.15 1.56
C LEU A 129 -2.47 8.37 2.83
N THR A 130 -1.43 7.58 3.01
CA THR A 130 -0.51 7.73 4.13
C THR A 130 0.36 8.96 3.89
N ASP A 131 0.37 9.91 4.82
CA ASP A 131 1.28 11.06 4.76
C ASP A 131 2.74 10.58 4.80
N ALA A 132 3.55 11.08 3.87
CA ALA A 132 4.93 10.63 3.70
C ALA A 132 5.81 10.99 4.91
N THR A 133 5.56 12.14 5.54
CA THR A 133 6.32 12.60 6.71
C THR A 133 5.97 11.74 7.92
N LEU A 134 4.68 11.45 8.14
CA LEU A 134 4.26 10.54 9.21
C LEU A 134 4.79 9.12 9.01
N LEU A 135 4.80 8.63 7.78
CA LEU A 135 5.39 7.33 7.47
C LEU A 135 6.89 7.32 7.78
N GLU A 136 7.62 8.35 7.38
CA GLU A 136 9.04 8.48 7.69
C GLU A 136 9.30 8.51 9.20
N LEU A 137 8.54 9.29 9.96
CA LEU A 137 8.66 9.34 11.43
C LEU A 137 8.36 7.97 12.06
N ALA A 138 7.31 7.29 11.61
CA ALA A 138 6.97 5.96 12.11
C ALA A 138 8.04 4.91 11.79
N MET A 139 8.71 5.02 10.64
CA MET A 139 9.85 4.17 10.30
C MET A 139 11.05 4.41 11.21
N HIS A 140 11.35 5.68 11.53
CA HIS A 140 12.45 6.00 12.45
C HIS A 140 12.19 5.45 13.85
N GLU A 141 10.96 5.61 14.35
CA GLU A 141 10.55 5.05 15.64
C GLU A 141 10.65 3.51 15.65
N ALA A 142 10.14 2.86 14.60
CA ALA A 142 10.23 1.41 14.43
C ALA A 142 11.68 0.90 14.43
N ALA A 143 12.58 1.59 13.72
CA ALA A 143 14.00 1.24 13.67
C ALA A 143 14.69 1.44 15.02
N GLY A 144 14.36 2.51 15.75
CA GLY A 144 14.88 2.77 17.09
C GLY A 144 14.45 1.70 18.10
N GLY A 145 13.18 1.27 18.05
CA GLY A 145 12.65 0.21 18.90
C GLY A 145 13.30 -1.15 18.64
N ALA A 146 13.57 -1.48 17.37
CA ALA A 146 14.27 -2.72 17.01
C ALA A 146 15.71 -2.75 17.55
N ALA A 147 16.44 -1.64 17.45
CA ALA A 147 17.80 -1.54 17.96
C ALA A 147 17.89 -1.65 19.49
N ALA A 148 16.87 -1.18 20.22
CA ALA A 148 16.83 -1.29 21.67
C ALA A 148 16.57 -2.73 22.16
N GLY A 149 15.75 -3.49 21.44
CA GLY A 149 15.39 -4.87 21.78
C GLY A 149 16.45 -5.93 21.45
N GLU A 150 17.45 -5.60 20.63
CA GLU A 150 18.60 -6.48 20.32
C GLU A 150 19.70 -6.46 21.41
N THR A 151 19.57 -5.55 22.39
CA THR A 151 20.56 -5.33 23.46
C THR A 151 20.23 -6.00 24.80
N ASP A 152 19.16 -6.79 24.87
CA ASP A 152 18.69 -7.49 26.09
C ASP A 152 18.90 -9.01 26.02
#